data_AF-A0AB37USQ2-F1
#
_entry.id   AF-A0AB37USQ2-F1
#
_cell.length_a   1.000
_cell.length_b   1.000
_cell.length_c   1.000
_cell.angle_alpha   90.00
_cell.angle_beta   90.00
_cell.angle_gamma   90.00
#
_symmetry.space_group_name_H-M   'P 1'
#
loop_
_entity.id
_entity.type
_entity.pdbx_description
1 polymer ?
#
loop_
_entity_poly.entity_id
_entity_poly.type
_entity_poly.pdbx_seq_one_letter_code
_entity_poly.pdbx_strand_id
1 'polypeptide(L)'
;MGMVFSDLAGLSQTVQPVVRLTTKPTVSKILPFEAEAANRQLPVQLILEVVDESDKPIENARMHLQLLAPPPNPWLTTDFPIVEGTKLLEIEAVAPKGKLNLQQMLPIRGTYQLRVAVTPNATNTFIPIQKTLTLSVSENWVKYRNFGFLVAILFAVGLVGGWTIGGQQSIPAGEIAPQRVRLLLSGAVAIAIAALLTVNISAELAESGVSMSHKGEPQAGSSAIVQSQGLELRLLGDTNAIVGKIANLQAEAIDTQTHQPAADVILNVKTTQLEREWVAFAYQGIPDTTGKLTWQQQFFDGAPHKVEVEVAPQPNAIRKFHPFRVKREIEVEGVAPPLSVRLTTLALFAGIIAIGLVIGLGQKHRWGLRRMDTDRRL
;
A
#
# COMPACT_ATOMS: atom_id res chain seq x y z
N MET A 1 -20.48 -38.28 61.68
CA MET A 1 -21.12 -37.87 60.41
C MET A 1 -20.61 -36.48 60.08
N GLY A 2 -19.74 -36.37 59.06
CA GLY A 2 -19.23 -35.07 58.62
C GLY A 2 -20.12 -34.49 57.52
N MET A 3 -20.59 -33.25 57.71
CA MET A 3 -21.12 -32.43 56.63
C MET A 3 -19.95 -31.73 55.96
N VAL A 4 -19.70 -32.08 54.70
CA VAL A 4 -18.85 -31.29 53.80
C VAL A 4 -19.78 -30.38 53.02
N PHE A 5 -19.74 -29.09 53.30
CA PHE A 5 -20.26 -28.07 52.40
C PHE A 5 -19.22 -27.88 51.29
N SER A 6 -19.57 -28.26 50.07
CA SER A 6 -18.79 -27.94 48.88
C SER A 6 -19.43 -26.71 48.22
N ASP A 7 -18.82 -25.55 48.46
CA ASP A 7 -19.11 -24.32 47.74
C ASP A 7 -18.83 -24.52 46.24
N LEU A 8 -19.90 -24.59 45.45
CA LEU A 8 -19.82 -24.45 43.99
C LEU A 8 -19.69 -22.97 43.67
N ALA A 9 -18.46 -22.48 43.66
CA ALA A 9 -18.10 -21.22 43.03
C ALA A 9 -18.39 -21.32 41.52
N GLY A 10 -19.53 -20.80 41.09
CA GLY A 10 -19.84 -20.58 39.69
C GLY A 10 -18.86 -19.58 39.09
N LEU A 11 -17.93 -20.09 38.28
CA LEU A 11 -17.06 -19.28 37.44
C LEU A 11 -17.92 -18.55 36.41
N SER A 12 -18.30 -17.30 36.72
CA SER A 12 -18.89 -16.38 35.75
C SER A 12 -17.84 -16.10 34.67
N GLN A 13 -17.95 -16.79 33.54
CA GLN A 13 -17.19 -16.47 32.34
C GLN A 13 -17.69 -15.12 31.85
N THR A 14 -16.96 -14.04 32.16
CA THR A 14 -17.26 -12.71 31.63
C THR A 14 -16.98 -12.73 30.13
N VAL A 15 -18.03 -12.73 29.33
CA VAL A 15 -17.95 -12.73 27.87
C VAL A 15 -17.45 -11.35 27.44
N GLN A 16 -16.31 -11.29 26.78
CA GLN A 16 -15.70 -9.99 26.45
C GLN A 16 -16.32 -9.39 25.18
N PRO A 17 -16.53 -8.07 25.14
CA PRO A 17 -17.01 -7.37 23.93
C PRO A 17 -16.09 -7.59 22.73
N VAL A 18 -16.70 -7.61 21.53
CA VAL A 18 -16.03 -8.06 20.30
C VAL A 18 -15.96 -6.94 19.27
N VAL A 19 -14.80 -6.80 18.61
CA VAL A 19 -14.63 -5.92 17.44
C VAL A 19 -14.75 -6.75 16.17
N ARG A 20 -15.66 -6.37 15.28
CA ARG A 20 -15.93 -7.01 13.98
C ARG A 20 -15.44 -6.10 12.85
N LEU A 21 -14.85 -6.70 11.80
CA LEU A 21 -14.49 -6.02 10.56
C LEU A 21 -15.32 -6.59 9.41
N THR A 22 -15.99 -5.72 8.68
CA THR A 22 -16.61 -6.05 7.39
C THR A 22 -16.08 -5.13 6.30
N THR A 23 -16.05 -5.63 5.06
CA THR A 23 -15.47 -4.89 3.92
C THR A 23 -16.40 -4.83 2.72
N LYS A 24 -16.30 -3.73 1.96
CA LYS A 24 -16.88 -3.63 0.62
C LYS A 24 -15.80 -3.15 -0.35
N PRO A 25 -15.48 -3.90 -1.42
CA PRO A 25 -16.00 -5.24 -1.74
C PRO A 25 -15.60 -6.29 -0.69
N THR A 26 -16.23 -7.47 -0.72
CA THR A 26 -15.90 -8.59 0.17
C THR A 26 -14.42 -8.95 0.06
N VAL A 27 -13.81 -9.41 1.15
CA VAL A 27 -12.36 -9.73 1.26
C VAL A 27 -11.79 -10.45 0.02
N SER A 28 -12.48 -11.48 -0.48
CA SER A 28 -12.05 -12.27 -1.65
C SER A 28 -12.00 -11.52 -2.99
N LYS A 29 -12.61 -10.34 -3.07
CA LYS A 29 -12.66 -9.49 -4.27
C LYS A 29 -11.78 -8.24 -4.15
N ILE A 30 -11.10 -8.07 -3.02
CA ILE A 30 -10.18 -6.95 -2.83
C ILE A 30 -8.90 -7.25 -3.61
N LEU A 31 -8.51 -6.29 -4.45
CA LEU A 31 -7.25 -6.29 -5.19
C LEU A 31 -6.40 -5.10 -4.71
N PRO A 32 -5.06 -5.21 -4.77
CA PRO A 32 -4.20 -4.08 -4.51
C PRO A 32 -4.36 -3.00 -5.58
N PHE A 33 -3.89 -1.81 -5.25
CA PHE A 33 -3.79 -0.71 -6.21
C PHE A 33 -2.89 -1.10 -7.39
N GLU A 34 -3.32 -0.72 -8.59
CA GLU A 34 -2.60 -0.95 -9.85
C GLU A 34 -2.49 0.37 -10.60
N ALA A 35 -1.29 0.97 -10.59
CA ALA A 35 -0.99 2.20 -11.32
C ALA A 35 -1.09 2.04 -12.85
N GLU A 36 -1.24 0.83 -13.38
CA GLU A 36 -1.41 0.57 -14.83
C GLU A 36 -2.84 0.16 -15.18
N ALA A 37 -3.75 0.15 -14.21
CA ALA A 37 -5.13 -0.25 -14.46
C ALA A 37 -5.83 0.69 -15.45
N ALA A 38 -6.45 0.11 -16.48
CA ALA A 38 -7.22 0.84 -17.47
C ALA A 38 -8.47 1.51 -16.89
N ASN A 39 -9.02 0.94 -15.82
CA ASN A 39 -10.19 1.45 -15.12
C ASN A 39 -9.78 2.02 -13.77
N ARG A 40 -10.45 3.10 -13.37
CA ARG A 40 -10.29 3.71 -12.05
C ARG A 40 -10.69 2.71 -10.96
N GLN A 41 -9.73 2.36 -10.11
CA GLN A 41 -9.99 1.52 -8.95
C GLN A 41 -10.65 2.31 -7.82
N LEU A 42 -11.53 1.63 -7.08
CA LEU A 42 -12.21 2.20 -5.92
C LEU A 42 -11.48 1.76 -4.64
N PRO A 43 -11.38 2.64 -3.62
CA PRO A 43 -10.84 2.25 -2.32
C PRO A 43 -11.75 1.21 -1.65
N VAL A 44 -11.16 0.42 -0.74
CA VAL A 44 -11.89 -0.56 0.06
C VAL A 44 -12.60 0.16 1.20
N GLN A 45 -13.91 -0.05 1.33
CA GLN A 45 -14.65 0.38 2.50
C GLN A 45 -14.39 -0.59 3.65
N LEU A 46 -13.82 -0.08 4.74
CA LEU A 46 -13.57 -0.79 5.99
C LEU A 46 -14.63 -0.36 7.02
N ILE A 47 -15.38 -1.32 7.52
CA ILE A 47 -16.46 -1.10 8.48
C ILE A 47 -16.12 -1.86 9.75
N LEU A 48 -15.77 -1.14 10.80
CA LEU A 48 -15.50 -1.68 12.13
C LEU A 48 -16.72 -1.47 13.02
N GLU A 49 -17.15 -2.52 13.70
CA GLU A 49 -18.28 -2.50 14.61
C GLU A 49 -17.84 -3.10 15.95
N VAL A 50 -18.14 -2.41 17.04
CA VAL A 50 -17.88 -2.89 18.40
C VAL A 50 -19.23 -3.28 18.98
N VAL A 51 -19.35 -4.55 19.37
CA VAL A 51 -20.58 -5.13 19.88
C VAL A 51 -20.39 -5.74 21.26
N ASP A 52 -21.43 -5.67 22.08
CA ASP A 52 -21.51 -6.30 23.39
C ASP A 52 -21.83 -7.81 23.28
N GLU A 53 -22.04 -8.44 24.44
CA GLU A 53 -22.38 -9.85 24.57
C GLU A 53 -23.71 -10.23 23.88
N SER A 54 -24.62 -9.27 23.71
CA SER A 54 -25.94 -9.44 23.09
C SER A 54 -25.93 -9.08 21.60
N ASP A 55 -24.75 -8.92 21.01
CA ASP A 55 -24.55 -8.44 19.63
C ASP A 55 -25.14 -7.04 19.37
N LYS A 56 -25.25 -6.22 20.43
CA LYS A 56 -25.69 -4.83 20.31
C LYS A 56 -24.48 -3.90 20.21
N PRO A 57 -24.53 -2.86 19.38
CA PRO A 57 -23.44 -1.91 19.26
C PRO A 57 -23.13 -1.22 20.59
N ILE A 58 -21.85 -1.12 20.95
CA ILE A 58 -21.41 -0.33 22.10
C ILE A 58 -21.38 1.14 21.70
N GLU A 59 -22.35 1.89 22.21
CA GLU A 59 -22.49 3.32 21.91
C GLU A 59 -21.41 4.18 22.59
N ASN A 60 -21.19 5.38 22.02
CA ASN A 60 -20.27 6.39 22.54
C ASN A 60 -18.85 5.85 22.79
N ALA A 61 -18.35 5.06 21.84
CA ALA A 61 -16.98 4.57 21.86
C ALA A 61 -16.03 5.56 21.17
N ARG A 62 -14.78 5.57 21.61
CA ARG A 62 -13.66 6.19 20.90
C ARG A 62 -12.81 5.06 20.34
N MET A 63 -12.59 5.08 19.04
CA MET A 63 -11.81 4.07 18.33
C MET A 63 -10.51 4.68 17.84
N HIS A 64 -9.41 4.09 18.28
CA HIS A 64 -8.09 4.33 17.74
C HIS A 64 -7.74 3.17 16.81
N LEU A 65 -7.65 3.46 15.51
CA LEU A 65 -7.36 2.48 14.47
C LEU A 65 -5.96 2.74 13.90
N GLN A 66 -5.15 1.69 13.80
CA GLN A 66 -3.93 1.65 13.00
C GLN A 66 -4.05 0.57 11.93
N LEU A 67 -3.80 0.94 10.68
CA LEU A 67 -3.68 0.00 9.56
C LEU A 67 -2.20 -0.18 9.20
N LEU A 68 -1.72 -1.40 9.33
CA LEU A 68 -0.34 -1.79 9.02
C LEU A 68 -0.28 -2.59 7.74
N ALA A 69 0.66 -2.22 6.87
CA ALA A 69 0.98 -2.94 5.66
C ALA A 69 1.60 -4.32 5.96
N PRO A 70 1.40 -5.30 5.06
CA PRO A 70 2.08 -6.60 5.13
C PRO A 70 3.60 -6.45 5.28
N PRO A 71 4.27 -7.33 6.05
CA PRO A 71 5.72 -7.29 6.23
C PRO A 71 6.46 -7.52 4.90
N PRO A 72 7.72 -7.06 4.79
CA PRO A 72 8.48 -7.18 3.57
C PRO A 72 8.80 -8.63 3.20
N ASN A 73 8.80 -8.90 1.90
CA ASN A 73 9.23 -10.19 1.35
C ASN A 73 10.58 -10.02 0.64
N PRO A 74 11.67 -10.65 1.14
CA PRO A 74 13.01 -10.44 0.59
C PRO A 74 13.20 -11.01 -0.82
N TRP A 75 12.31 -11.89 -1.29
CA TRP A 75 12.46 -12.57 -2.58
C TRP A 75 11.52 -12.04 -3.67
N LEU A 76 10.31 -11.63 -3.28
CA LEU A 76 9.26 -11.19 -4.20
C LEU A 76 8.57 -9.97 -3.62
N THR A 77 9.15 -8.79 -3.85
CA THR A 77 8.57 -7.53 -3.41
C THR A 77 7.29 -7.20 -4.18
N THR A 78 6.54 -6.29 -3.61
CA THR A 78 5.33 -5.71 -4.18
C THR A 78 5.67 -4.51 -5.07
N ASP A 79 4.67 -3.94 -5.72
CA ASP A 79 4.84 -2.78 -6.61
C ASP A 79 5.35 -1.53 -5.85
N PHE A 80 5.11 -1.48 -4.53
CA PHE A 80 5.52 -0.39 -3.64
C PHE A 80 6.38 -0.94 -2.49
N PRO A 81 7.64 -1.38 -2.72
CA PRO A 81 8.44 -2.05 -1.70
C PRO A 81 8.71 -1.17 -0.45
N ILE A 82 8.65 0.15 -0.60
CA ILE A 82 8.88 1.12 0.46
C ILE A 82 7.75 1.11 1.50
N VAL A 83 6.54 0.67 1.15
CA VAL A 83 5.39 0.63 2.06
C VAL A 83 5.32 -0.68 2.86
N GLU A 84 6.09 -1.69 2.49
CA GLU A 84 6.10 -2.99 3.15
C GLU A 84 6.52 -2.84 4.63
N GLY A 85 5.73 -3.41 5.54
CA GLY A 85 5.97 -3.37 6.99
C GLY A 85 5.75 -2.01 7.65
N THR A 86 5.18 -1.03 6.92
CA THR A 86 4.93 0.32 7.45
C THR A 86 3.50 0.52 7.92
N LYS A 87 3.23 1.66 8.58
CA LYS A 87 1.90 2.10 8.96
C LYS A 87 1.30 2.92 7.80
N LEU A 88 0.14 2.52 7.31
CA LEU A 88 -0.55 3.22 6.21
C LEU A 88 -1.48 4.31 6.71
N LEU A 89 -2.19 4.02 7.79
CA LEU A 89 -3.21 4.90 8.35
C LEU A 89 -3.19 4.77 9.87
N GLU A 90 -3.34 5.90 10.54
CA GLU A 90 -3.74 5.94 11.95
C GLU A 90 -4.79 7.02 12.13
N ILE A 91 -5.89 6.70 12.80
CA ILE A 91 -7.00 7.63 13.01
C ILE A 91 -7.57 7.42 14.40
N GLU A 92 -7.86 8.53 15.08
CA GLU A 92 -8.64 8.54 16.31
C GLU A 92 -10.02 9.12 15.99
N ALA A 93 -11.06 8.34 16.26
CA ALA A 93 -12.41 8.64 15.83
C ALA A 93 -13.41 8.40 16.95
N VAL A 94 -14.36 9.33 17.10
CA VAL A 94 -15.54 9.12 17.93
C VAL A 94 -16.55 8.32 17.13
N ALA A 95 -17.04 7.23 17.72
CA ALA A 95 -18.02 6.31 17.15
C ALA A 95 -19.27 6.27 18.04
N PRO A 96 -20.21 7.22 17.88
CA PRO A 96 -21.41 7.32 18.72
C PRO A 96 -22.27 6.05 18.72
N LYS A 97 -22.29 5.33 17.60
CA LYS A 97 -23.05 4.09 17.41
C LYS A 97 -22.18 2.83 17.46
N GLY A 98 -20.98 2.91 18.03
CA GLY A 98 -20.04 1.77 18.07
C GLY A 98 -19.56 1.34 16.68
N LYS A 99 -19.63 2.21 15.68
CA LYS A 99 -19.31 1.91 14.29
C LYS A 99 -18.36 2.95 13.70
N LEU A 100 -17.28 2.48 13.08
CA LEU A 100 -16.33 3.28 12.31
C LEU A 100 -16.35 2.83 10.85
N ASN A 101 -16.57 3.77 9.94
CA ASN A 101 -16.65 3.50 8.49
C ASN A 101 -15.69 4.42 7.76
N LEU A 102 -14.72 3.84 7.06
CA LEU A 102 -13.74 4.58 6.27
C LEU A 102 -13.46 3.86 4.96
N GLN A 103 -12.89 4.57 4.01
CA GLN A 103 -12.42 4.03 2.75
C GLN A 103 -10.91 4.20 2.67
N GLN A 104 -10.20 3.15 2.27
CA GLN A 104 -8.76 3.15 2.14
C GLN A 104 -8.34 2.43 0.86
N MET A 105 -7.49 3.07 0.07
CA MET A 105 -6.78 2.40 -1.00
C MET A 105 -5.67 1.52 -0.42
N LEU A 106 -5.65 0.24 -0.79
CA LEU A 106 -4.66 -0.72 -0.31
C LEU A 106 -3.57 -0.89 -1.37
N PRO A 107 -2.34 -0.42 -1.13
CA PRO A 107 -1.36 -0.32 -2.20
C PRO A 107 -0.76 -1.65 -2.64
N ILE A 108 -0.73 -2.65 -1.76
CA ILE A 108 0.06 -3.87 -1.97
C ILE A 108 -0.71 -5.15 -1.61
N ARG A 109 -0.30 -6.29 -2.16
CA ARG A 109 -0.83 -7.60 -1.78
C ARG A 109 -0.34 -8.02 -0.38
N GLY A 110 -1.08 -8.93 0.26
CA GLY A 110 -0.67 -9.59 1.50
C GLY A 110 -1.68 -9.42 2.64
N THR A 111 -1.27 -9.80 3.85
CA THR A 111 -2.13 -9.74 5.04
C THR A 111 -1.86 -8.47 5.83
N TYR A 112 -2.79 -7.53 5.76
CA TYR A 112 -2.80 -6.31 6.55
C TYR A 112 -3.22 -6.60 8.00
N GLN A 113 -2.69 -5.80 8.93
CA GLN A 113 -3.11 -5.82 10.33
C GLN A 113 -3.86 -4.53 10.67
N LEU A 114 -5.06 -4.66 11.23
CA LEU A 114 -5.84 -3.56 11.77
C LEU A 114 -5.77 -3.67 13.29
N ARG A 115 -5.01 -2.78 13.94
CA ARG A 115 -4.96 -2.69 15.40
C ARG A 115 -6.01 -1.67 15.83
N VAL A 116 -6.98 -2.12 16.61
CA VAL A 116 -8.09 -1.31 17.08
C VAL A 116 -8.05 -1.27 18.60
N ALA A 117 -7.91 -0.09 19.16
CA ALA A 117 -8.14 0.17 20.57
C ALA A 117 -9.46 0.92 20.73
N VAL A 118 -10.32 0.42 21.61
CA VAL A 118 -11.65 0.98 21.87
C VAL A 118 -11.68 1.42 23.33
N THR A 119 -11.92 2.71 23.54
CA THR A 119 -12.06 3.30 24.88
C THR A 119 -13.43 3.93 25.01
N PRO A 120 -14.01 3.99 26.22
CA PRO A 120 -15.29 4.66 26.42
C PRO A 120 -15.07 6.18 26.28
N ASN A 121 -15.96 6.86 25.54
CA ASN A 121 -15.88 8.32 25.37
C ASN A 121 -16.36 9.07 26.64
N ALA A 122 -17.18 8.42 27.47
CA ALA A 122 -17.55 8.86 28.81
C ALA A 122 -16.93 7.91 29.86
N THR A 123 -16.51 8.45 30.99
CA THR A 123 -15.79 7.68 32.01
C THR A 123 -16.59 6.45 32.48
N ASN A 124 -15.94 5.29 32.51
CA ASN A 124 -16.45 4.02 33.05
C ASN A 124 -17.73 3.47 32.39
N THR A 125 -18.05 3.80 31.14
CA THR A 125 -19.20 3.19 30.43
C THR A 125 -18.96 1.74 30.05
N PHE A 126 -17.72 1.37 29.71
CA PHE A 126 -17.28 -0.01 29.47
C PHE A 126 -15.76 -0.13 29.65
N ILE A 127 -15.25 -1.37 29.78
CA ILE A 127 -13.82 -1.64 29.93
C ILE A 127 -13.13 -1.49 28.57
N PRO A 128 -12.01 -0.74 28.45
CA PRO A 128 -11.27 -0.61 27.21
C PRO A 128 -10.88 -1.96 26.58
N ILE A 129 -10.96 -2.03 25.25
CA ILE A 129 -10.73 -3.26 24.47
C ILE A 129 -9.62 -3.00 23.48
N GLN A 130 -8.72 -3.97 23.29
CA GLN A 130 -7.75 -3.94 22.20
C GLN A 130 -7.88 -5.20 21.36
N LYS A 131 -7.94 -5.04 20.04
CA LYS A 131 -8.04 -6.16 19.10
C LYS A 131 -7.16 -5.91 17.89
N THR A 132 -6.47 -6.95 17.45
CA THR A 132 -5.85 -6.99 16.13
C THR A 132 -6.71 -7.84 15.21
N LEU A 133 -7.16 -7.25 14.11
CA LEU A 133 -7.91 -7.90 13.04
C LEU A 133 -7.00 -8.03 11.81
N THR A 134 -7.28 -8.99 10.95
CA THR A 134 -6.48 -9.23 9.74
C THR A 134 -7.34 -9.04 8.49
N LEU A 135 -6.71 -8.51 7.44
CA LEU A 135 -7.34 -8.33 6.14
C LEU A 135 -6.39 -8.86 5.06
N SER A 136 -6.78 -9.94 4.40
CA SER A 136 -5.98 -10.53 3.32
C SER A 136 -6.36 -9.92 1.98
N VAL A 137 -5.38 -9.38 1.27
CA VAL A 137 -5.50 -8.83 -0.08
C VAL A 137 -4.75 -9.74 -1.04
N SER A 138 -5.47 -10.32 -1.99
CA SER A 138 -4.87 -11.23 -2.98
C SER A 138 -4.34 -10.44 -4.16
N GLU A 139 -3.22 -10.90 -4.73
CA GLU A 139 -2.66 -10.33 -5.94
C GLU A 139 -3.53 -10.64 -7.16
N ASN A 140 -3.44 -9.78 -8.17
CA ASN A 140 -4.10 -10.02 -9.44
C ASN A 140 -3.45 -11.20 -10.19
N TRP A 141 -4.27 -12.20 -10.55
CA TRP A 141 -3.82 -13.38 -11.30
C TRP A 141 -3.11 -13.05 -12.61
N VAL A 142 -3.48 -11.94 -13.25
CA VAL A 142 -2.85 -11.47 -14.49
C VAL A 142 -1.35 -11.21 -14.28
N LYS A 143 -0.93 -10.71 -13.12
CA LYS A 143 0.50 -10.47 -12.82
C LYS A 143 1.27 -11.78 -12.72
N TYR A 144 0.72 -12.80 -12.06
CA TYR A 144 1.35 -14.12 -12.00
C TYR A 144 1.50 -14.76 -13.38
N ARG A 145 0.46 -14.63 -14.22
CA ARG A 145 0.50 -15.11 -15.61
C ARG A 145 1.60 -14.40 -16.41
N ASN A 146 1.67 -13.07 -16.34
CA ASN A 146 2.66 -12.28 -17.05
C ASN A 146 4.08 -12.59 -16.56
N PHE A 147 4.26 -12.75 -15.25
CA PHE A 147 5.52 -13.21 -14.66
C PHE A 147 5.92 -14.60 -15.17
N GLY A 148 4.98 -15.55 -15.23
CA GLY A 148 5.24 -16.88 -15.78
C GLY A 148 5.70 -16.85 -17.24
N PHE A 149 5.08 -16.01 -18.08
CA PHE A 149 5.55 -15.79 -19.46
C PHE A 149 6.95 -15.21 -19.52
N LEU A 150 7.25 -14.20 -18.69
CA LEU A 150 8.58 -13.62 -18.61
C LEU A 150 9.63 -14.67 -18.23
N VAL A 151 9.37 -15.47 -17.20
CA VAL A 151 10.26 -16.57 -16.77
C VAL A 151 10.51 -17.56 -17.92
N ALA A 152 9.46 -17.96 -18.64
CA ALA A 152 9.58 -18.88 -19.76
C ALA A 152 10.45 -18.31 -20.90
N ILE A 153 10.27 -17.02 -21.23
CA ILE A 153 11.07 -16.33 -22.25
C ILE A 153 12.54 -16.24 -21.81
N LEU A 154 12.82 -15.78 -20.59
CA LEU A 154 14.18 -15.67 -20.06
C LEU A 154 14.89 -17.03 -20.05
N PHE A 155 14.19 -18.07 -19.62
CA PHE A 155 14.71 -19.44 -19.63
C PHE A 155 15.01 -19.92 -21.05
N ALA A 156 14.10 -19.70 -22.00
CA ALA A 156 14.29 -20.08 -23.40
C ALA A 156 15.48 -19.34 -24.05
N VAL A 157 15.64 -18.04 -23.76
CA VAL A 157 16.82 -17.25 -24.19
C VAL A 157 18.10 -17.87 -23.64
N GLY A 158 18.14 -18.20 -22.35
CA GLY A 158 19.26 -18.90 -21.73
C GLY A 158 19.56 -20.23 -22.43
N LEU A 159 18.52 -21.07 -22.62
CA LEU A 159 18.64 -22.39 -23.23
C LEU A 159 19.18 -22.34 -24.66
N VAL A 160 18.64 -21.46 -25.51
CA VAL A 160 19.13 -21.26 -26.88
C VAL A 160 20.56 -20.70 -26.87
N GLY A 161 20.85 -19.75 -25.97
CA GLY A 161 22.19 -19.22 -25.77
C GLY A 161 23.20 -20.33 -25.43
N GLY A 162 22.93 -21.13 -24.41
CA GLY A 162 23.79 -22.25 -24.03
C GLY A 162 23.94 -23.29 -25.14
N TRP A 163 22.85 -23.60 -25.84
CA TRP A 163 22.87 -24.54 -26.96
C TRP A 163 23.78 -24.08 -28.11
N THR A 164 23.70 -22.81 -28.47
CA THR A 164 24.50 -22.23 -29.57
C THR A 164 25.97 -22.16 -29.19
N ILE A 165 26.30 -21.81 -27.94
CA ILE A 165 27.68 -21.80 -27.43
C ILE A 165 28.27 -23.20 -27.37
N GLY A 166 27.48 -24.21 -26.97
CA GLY A 166 27.93 -25.60 -26.83
C GLY A 166 28.18 -26.33 -28.15
N GLY A 167 27.92 -25.70 -29.30
CA GLY A 167 28.16 -26.29 -30.61
C GLY A 167 29.65 -26.37 -30.92
N GLN A 168 30.18 -27.58 -31.15
CA GLN A 168 31.56 -27.78 -31.61
C GLN A 168 31.80 -27.02 -32.92
N GLN A 169 32.61 -25.96 -32.84
CA GLN A 169 33.27 -25.35 -33.97
C GLN A 169 34.77 -25.53 -33.76
N SER A 170 35.49 -25.91 -34.82
CA SER A 170 36.94 -25.98 -34.83
C SER A 170 37.50 -24.60 -34.50
N ILE A 171 38.17 -24.48 -33.37
CA ILE A 171 38.85 -23.26 -32.95
C ILE A 171 40.15 -23.18 -33.75
N PRO A 172 40.36 -22.16 -34.60
CA PRO A 172 41.62 -21.97 -35.29
C PRO A 172 42.76 -21.82 -34.26
N ALA A 173 43.93 -22.39 -34.57
CA ALA A 173 45.09 -22.32 -33.66
C ALA A 173 45.44 -20.85 -33.36
N GLY A 174 45.37 -20.46 -32.09
CA GLY A 174 45.62 -19.09 -31.62
C GLY A 174 44.37 -18.31 -31.16
N GLU A 175 43.16 -18.83 -31.38
CA GLU A 175 41.92 -18.22 -30.86
C GLU A 175 41.41 -18.92 -29.58
N ILE A 176 40.77 -18.14 -28.69
CA ILE A 176 40.29 -18.61 -27.37
C ILE A 176 38.82 -19.07 -27.43
N ALA A 177 38.04 -18.64 -28.42
CA ALA A 177 36.63 -19.02 -28.61
C ALA A 177 36.19 -18.92 -30.09
N PRO A 178 35.23 -19.74 -30.55
CA PRO A 178 34.69 -19.64 -31.91
C PRO A 178 34.10 -18.27 -32.23
N GLN A 179 34.26 -17.80 -33.48
CA GLN A 179 33.85 -16.46 -33.93
C GLN A 179 32.39 -16.10 -33.59
N ARG A 180 31.46 -17.08 -33.66
CA ARG A 180 30.04 -16.87 -33.32
C ARG A 180 29.81 -16.66 -31.83
N VAL A 181 30.56 -17.36 -30.98
CA VAL A 181 30.53 -17.19 -29.52
C VAL A 181 31.09 -15.83 -29.14
N ARG A 182 32.16 -15.39 -29.81
CA ARG A 182 32.74 -14.05 -29.61
C ARG A 182 31.73 -12.96 -29.98
N LEU A 183 31.10 -13.04 -31.16
CA LEU A 183 30.08 -12.07 -31.58
C LEU A 183 28.87 -12.03 -30.64
N LEU A 184 28.40 -13.20 -30.16
CA LEU A 184 27.30 -13.28 -29.21
C LEU A 184 27.68 -12.70 -27.83
N LEU A 185 28.86 -13.03 -27.29
CA LEU A 185 29.33 -12.46 -26.02
C LEU A 185 29.57 -10.96 -26.14
N SER A 186 30.23 -10.51 -27.20
CA SER A 186 30.49 -9.07 -27.44
C SER A 186 29.18 -8.29 -27.60
N GLY A 187 28.21 -8.85 -28.34
CA GLY A 187 26.89 -8.27 -28.49
C GLY A 187 26.11 -8.24 -27.17
N ALA A 188 26.10 -9.33 -26.42
CA ALA A 188 25.43 -9.41 -25.13
C ALA A 188 26.06 -8.47 -24.09
N VAL A 189 27.39 -8.35 -24.06
CA VAL A 189 28.10 -7.41 -23.18
C VAL A 189 27.81 -5.97 -23.59
N ALA A 190 27.80 -5.64 -24.88
CA ALA A 190 27.44 -4.31 -25.35
C ALA A 190 25.98 -3.96 -25.00
N ILE A 191 25.05 -4.89 -25.18
CA ILE A 191 23.64 -4.72 -24.79
C ILE A 191 23.51 -4.58 -23.27
N ALA A 192 24.25 -5.39 -22.48
CA ALA A 192 24.22 -5.30 -21.02
C ALA A 192 24.79 -3.97 -20.53
N ILE A 193 25.90 -3.49 -21.10
CA ILE A 193 26.47 -2.17 -20.78
C ILE A 193 25.49 -1.07 -21.19
N ALA A 194 24.91 -1.13 -22.39
CA ALA A 194 23.93 -0.16 -22.84
C ALA A 194 22.66 -0.16 -21.98
N ALA A 195 22.18 -1.34 -21.55
CA ALA A 195 21.05 -1.47 -20.67
C ALA A 195 21.37 -0.95 -19.26
N LEU A 196 22.53 -1.27 -18.69
CA LEU A 196 22.97 -0.76 -17.39
C LEU A 196 23.15 0.76 -17.42
N LEU A 197 23.73 1.31 -18.48
CA LEU A 197 23.85 2.75 -18.69
C LEU A 197 22.47 3.39 -18.85
N THR A 198 21.58 2.81 -19.65
CA THR A 198 20.22 3.33 -19.83
C THR A 198 19.45 3.30 -18.51
N VAL A 199 19.49 2.20 -17.76
CA VAL A 199 18.79 2.08 -16.47
C VAL A 199 19.37 3.04 -15.42
N ASN A 200 20.70 3.18 -15.32
CA ASN A 200 21.30 4.14 -14.40
C ASN A 200 21.01 5.59 -14.80
N ILE A 201 21.18 5.94 -16.08
CA ILE A 201 20.88 7.28 -16.59
C ILE A 201 19.39 7.59 -16.47
N SER A 202 18.50 6.63 -16.73
CA SER A 202 17.04 6.82 -16.55
C SER A 202 16.63 6.87 -15.09
N ALA A 203 17.29 6.15 -14.19
CA ALA A 203 17.04 6.25 -12.75
C ALA A 203 17.50 7.60 -12.19
N GLU A 204 18.65 8.10 -12.66
CA GLU A 204 19.22 9.38 -12.23
C GLU A 204 18.56 10.57 -12.95
N LEU A 205 18.04 10.39 -14.18
CA LEU A 205 17.12 11.32 -14.84
C LEU A 205 15.70 11.24 -14.29
N ALA A 206 15.30 10.16 -13.60
CA ALA A 206 14.07 10.17 -12.82
C ALA A 206 14.27 10.92 -11.49
N GLU A 207 15.46 10.85 -10.88
CA GLU A 207 15.82 11.70 -9.73
C GLU A 207 16.06 13.17 -10.13
N SER A 208 16.66 13.44 -11.30
CA SER A 208 16.93 14.81 -11.79
C SER A 208 15.87 15.39 -12.71
N GLY A 209 14.95 14.58 -13.24
CA GLY A 209 13.79 15.02 -14.04
C GLY A 209 12.60 15.46 -13.20
N VAL A 210 12.58 15.13 -11.90
CA VAL A 210 11.64 15.69 -10.92
C VAL A 210 12.07 17.11 -10.48
N SER A 211 13.21 17.62 -10.95
CA SER A 211 13.58 19.03 -10.87
C SER A 211 13.30 19.83 -12.16
N MET A 212 12.35 19.38 -12.98
CA MET A 212 11.68 20.28 -13.93
C MET A 212 10.65 21.13 -13.20
N SER A 213 11.15 22.23 -12.65
CA SER A 213 10.50 23.55 -12.56
C SER A 213 9.00 23.61 -12.95
N HIS A 214 8.13 23.12 -12.08
CA HIS A 214 6.95 23.89 -11.72
C HIS A 214 7.31 24.75 -10.50
N LYS A 215 8.14 25.78 -10.74
CA LYS A 215 7.83 27.10 -10.17
C LYS A 215 6.52 27.58 -10.83
N GLY A 216 5.42 26.85 -10.59
CA GLY A 216 4.16 27.53 -10.42
C GLY A 216 4.35 28.33 -9.15
N GLU A 217 4.21 29.64 -9.24
CA GLU A 217 3.81 30.42 -8.07
C GLU A 217 2.79 29.62 -7.27
N PRO A 218 2.82 29.61 -5.92
CA PRO A 218 1.75 29.01 -5.14
C PRO A 218 0.45 29.60 -5.68
N GLN A 219 -0.31 28.83 -6.45
CA GLN A 219 -1.55 29.31 -7.00
C GLN A 219 -2.43 29.64 -5.79
N ALA A 220 -2.63 30.94 -5.60
CA ALA A 220 -3.50 31.50 -4.60
C ALA A 220 -4.86 30.79 -4.71
N GLY A 221 -5.20 29.94 -3.73
CA GLY A 221 -6.50 29.26 -3.75
C GLY A 221 -6.75 28.13 -2.74
N SER A 222 -5.75 27.55 -2.07
CA SER A 222 -5.99 26.60 -0.97
C SER A 222 -5.96 27.32 0.37
N SER A 223 -7.01 28.10 0.65
CA SER A 223 -7.15 28.64 2.01
C SER A 223 -7.31 27.46 2.95
N ALA A 224 -6.31 27.22 3.79
CA ALA A 224 -6.33 26.21 4.85
C ALA A 224 -7.39 26.51 5.93
N ILE A 225 -8.01 27.67 5.84
CA ILE A 225 -9.00 28.20 6.78
C ILE A 225 -10.15 28.76 5.95
N VAL A 226 -11.37 28.34 6.25
CA VAL A 226 -12.57 28.90 5.63
C VAL A 226 -13.54 29.26 6.75
N GLN A 227 -14.00 30.51 6.77
CA GLN A 227 -15.05 30.97 7.65
C GLN A 227 -16.35 31.11 6.88
N SER A 228 -17.43 30.53 7.39
CA SER A 228 -18.75 30.57 6.76
C SER A 228 -19.84 30.31 7.80
N GLN A 229 -20.93 31.09 7.75
CA GLN A 229 -22.16 30.84 8.51
C GLN A 229 -21.94 30.63 10.03
N GLY A 230 -21.03 31.42 10.63
CA GLY A 230 -20.73 31.34 12.06
C GLY A 230 -19.78 30.21 12.47
N LEU A 231 -19.16 29.53 11.49
CA LEU A 231 -18.19 28.47 11.70
C LEU A 231 -16.87 28.78 10.98
N GLU A 232 -15.77 28.37 11.59
CA GLU A 232 -14.44 28.36 11.02
C GLU A 232 -13.96 26.92 10.90
N LEU A 233 -13.65 26.50 9.67
CA LEU A 233 -13.05 25.20 9.38
C LEU A 233 -11.59 25.38 9.02
N ARG A 234 -10.71 24.70 9.76
CA ARG A 234 -9.25 24.69 9.53
C ARG A 234 -8.78 23.30 9.13
N LEU A 235 -7.90 23.23 8.15
CA LEU A 235 -7.12 22.05 7.79
C LEU A 235 -5.66 22.33 8.14
N LEU A 236 -5.12 21.58 9.10
CA LEU A 236 -3.80 21.72 9.70
C LEU A 236 -2.97 20.46 9.45
N GLY A 237 -1.67 20.56 9.70
CA GLY A 237 -0.72 19.46 9.52
C GLY A 237 0.21 19.66 8.32
N ASP A 238 0.81 18.57 7.87
CA ASP A 238 1.84 18.56 6.85
C ASP A 238 1.32 19.06 5.50
N THR A 239 2.13 19.87 4.80
CA THR A 239 1.84 20.41 3.47
C THR A 239 2.62 19.70 2.36
N ASN A 240 3.63 18.92 2.74
CA ASN A 240 4.44 18.10 1.85
C ASN A 240 4.59 16.72 2.48
N ALA A 241 4.74 15.69 1.67
CA ALA A 241 4.96 14.32 2.12
C ALA A 241 6.06 13.65 1.29
N ILE A 242 6.54 12.51 1.79
CA ILE A 242 7.51 11.66 1.10
C ILE A 242 6.92 10.25 1.05
N VAL A 243 7.02 9.57 -0.09
CA VAL A 243 6.54 8.19 -0.23
C VAL A 243 7.09 7.30 0.88
N GLY A 244 6.21 6.56 1.56
CA GLY A 244 6.59 5.69 2.67
C GLY A 244 6.73 6.36 4.04
N LYS A 245 6.61 7.69 4.13
CA LYS A 245 6.57 8.40 5.41
C LYS A 245 5.15 8.82 5.78
N ILE A 246 4.87 8.84 7.08
CA ILE A 246 3.59 9.29 7.63
C ILE A 246 3.51 10.81 7.53
N ALA A 247 2.41 11.32 6.96
CA ALA A 247 1.98 12.70 7.09
C ALA A 247 0.92 12.83 8.18
N ASN A 248 1.00 13.89 8.97
CA ASN A 248 0.08 14.23 10.05
C ASN A 248 -0.93 15.26 9.55
N LEU A 249 -2.21 14.98 9.70
CA LEU A 249 -3.30 15.82 9.20
C LEU A 249 -4.34 16.01 10.30
N GLN A 250 -4.93 17.20 10.34
CA GLN A 250 -5.94 17.54 11.31
C GLN A 250 -7.00 18.47 10.70
N ALA A 251 -8.26 18.20 10.97
CA ALA A 251 -9.35 19.12 10.74
C ALA A 251 -9.85 19.69 12.08
N GLU A 252 -10.16 20.98 12.12
CA GLU A 252 -10.68 21.66 13.30
C GLU A 252 -11.89 22.51 12.91
N ALA A 253 -13.00 22.37 13.63
CA ALA A 253 -14.22 23.15 13.43
C ALA A 253 -14.52 23.98 14.69
N ILE A 254 -14.57 25.30 14.53
CA ILE A 254 -14.72 26.26 15.62
C ILE A 254 -15.95 27.13 15.36
N ASP A 255 -16.72 27.40 16.39
CA ASP A 255 -17.77 28.41 16.35
C ASP A 255 -17.17 29.82 16.44
N THR A 256 -17.48 30.69 15.48
CA THR A 256 -16.85 32.02 15.39
C THR A 256 -17.38 33.04 16.40
N GLN A 257 -18.52 32.77 17.06
CA GLN A 257 -19.11 33.67 18.06
C GLN A 257 -18.59 33.36 19.46
N THR A 258 -18.50 32.07 19.78
CA THR A 258 -18.10 31.58 21.10
C THR A 258 -16.61 31.25 21.19
N HIS A 259 -15.94 31.11 20.03
CA HIS A 259 -14.57 30.61 19.91
C HIS A 259 -14.38 29.22 20.56
N GLN A 260 -15.48 28.46 20.69
CA GLN A 260 -15.47 27.10 21.22
C GLN A 260 -15.52 26.05 20.09
N PRO A 261 -15.09 24.82 20.36
CA PRO A 261 -15.28 23.68 19.48
C PRO A 261 -16.72 23.52 18.98
N ALA A 262 -16.90 23.34 17.67
CA ALA A 262 -18.20 23.05 17.09
C ALA A 262 -18.52 21.54 17.22
N ALA A 263 -19.39 21.17 18.16
CA ALA A 263 -19.75 19.78 18.44
C ALA A 263 -20.95 19.27 17.61
N ASP A 264 -21.68 20.16 16.95
CA ASP A 264 -22.91 19.90 16.20
C ASP A 264 -22.69 19.65 14.70
N VAL A 265 -21.47 19.28 14.32
CA VAL A 265 -21.04 19.12 12.93
C VAL A 265 -20.60 17.70 12.60
N ILE A 266 -20.59 17.38 11.30
CA ILE A 266 -19.99 16.20 10.68
C ILE A 266 -18.84 16.69 9.81
N LEU A 267 -17.71 16.01 9.88
CA LEU A 267 -16.53 16.21 9.05
C LEU A 267 -16.43 15.08 8.02
N ASN A 268 -16.44 15.45 6.75
CA ASN A 268 -16.23 14.57 5.61
C ASN A 268 -14.81 14.79 5.06
N VAL A 269 -13.89 13.90 5.39
CA VAL A 269 -12.49 13.93 4.91
C VAL A 269 -12.38 13.10 3.64
N LYS A 270 -11.70 13.65 2.63
CA LYS A 270 -11.39 12.95 1.39
C LYS A 270 -10.00 13.33 0.88
N THR A 271 -9.15 12.33 0.72
CA THR A 271 -7.85 12.46 0.07
C THR A 271 -7.92 11.88 -1.34
N THR A 272 -7.65 12.70 -2.35
CA THR A 272 -7.74 12.34 -3.77
C THR A 272 -6.40 12.58 -4.46
N GLN A 273 -5.89 11.62 -5.22
CA GLN A 273 -4.69 11.80 -6.02
C GLN A 273 -5.02 12.68 -7.24
N LEU A 274 -4.14 13.63 -7.60
CA LEU A 274 -4.49 14.70 -8.55
C LEU A 274 -4.37 14.30 -10.03
N GLU A 275 -3.45 13.41 -10.40
CA GLU A 275 -3.20 13.07 -11.82
C GLU A 275 -4.31 12.21 -12.45
N ARG A 276 -4.90 11.31 -11.67
CA ARG A 276 -5.88 10.29 -12.10
C ARG A 276 -7.16 10.31 -11.26
N GLU A 277 -7.25 11.29 -10.37
CA GLU A 277 -8.42 11.63 -9.56
C GLU A 277 -8.95 10.52 -8.63
N TRP A 278 -8.22 9.43 -8.38
CA TRP A 278 -8.71 8.34 -7.52
C TRP A 278 -8.64 8.69 -6.03
N VAL A 279 -9.48 8.02 -5.23
CA VAL A 279 -9.60 8.31 -3.79
C VAL A 279 -8.65 7.42 -3.02
N ALA A 280 -7.69 8.02 -2.32
CA ALA A 280 -6.73 7.34 -1.48
C ALA A 280 -7.30 7.01 -0.10
N PHE A 281 -8.04 7.95 0.46
CA PHE A 281 -8.64 7.84 1.78
C PHE A 281 -9.93 8.64 1.82
N ALA A 282 -10.95 8.13 2.50
CA ALA A 282 -12.13 8.91 2.85
C ALA A 282 -12.71 8.48 4.19
N TYR A 283 -13.20 9.44 4.96
CA TYR A 283 -13.80 9.21 6.26
C TYR A 283 -14.89 10.22 6.54
N GLN A 284 -15.96 9.79 7.21
CA GLN A 284 -17.03 10.64 7.69
C GLN A 284 -17.22 10.39 9.18
N GLY A 285 -17.15 11.44 9.98
CA GLY A 285 -17.34 11.34 11.42
C GLY A 285 -17.62 12.67 12.09
N ILE A 286 -17.63 12.66 13.42
CA ILE A 286 -17.75 13.87 14.24
C ILE A 286 -16.38 14.22 14.83
N PRO A 287 -16.12 15.51 15.11
CA PRO A 287 -14.92 15.90 15.84
C PRO A 287 -14.92 15.34 17.28
N ASP A 288 -13.75 15.30 17.88
CA ASP A 288 -13.57 14.99 19.29
C ASP A 288 -14.09 16.11 20.21
N THR A 289 -13.93 15.93 21.53
CA THR A 289 -14.34 16.91 22.54
C THR A 289 -13.60 18.26 22.43
N THR A 290 -12.50 18.32 21.66
CA THR A 290 -11.74 19.54 21.40
C THR A 290 -12.07 20.17 20.04
N GLY A 291 -13.03 19.62 19.30
CA GLY A 291 -13.44 20.12 17.98
C GLY A 291 -12.54 19.66 16.85
N LYS A 292 -11.71 18.64 17.10
CA LYS A 292 -10.65 18.18 16.20
C LYS A 292 -10.91 16.78 15.68
N LEU A 293 -10.44 16.53 14.47
CA LEU A 293 -10.29 15.20 13.90
C LEU A 293 -8.84 15.07 13.44
N THR A 294 -8.11 14.14 14.02
CA THR A 294 -6.70 13.88 13.70
C THR A 294 -6.56 12.54 12.99
N TRP A 295 -5.73 12.53 11.95
CA TRP A 295 -5.33 11.29 11.29
C TRP A 295 -3.93 11.42 10.73
N GLN A 296 -3.29 10.28 10.57
CA GLN A 296 -2.00 10.10 9.96
C GLN A 296 -2.18 9.24 8.73
N GLN A 297 -1.62 9.67 7.61
CA GLN A 297 -1.72 8.96 6.33
C GLN A 297 -0.35 8.84 5.71
N GLN A 298 0.00 7.63 5.26
CA GLN A 298 1.15 7.42 4.39
C GLN A 298 0.70 7.51 2.92
N PHE A 299 1.42 8.31 2.13
CA PHE A 299 1.29 8.31 0.68
C PHE A 299 2.23 7.26 0.08
N PHE A 300 1.73 6.53 -0.92
CA PHE A 300 2.45 5.38 -1.49
C PHE A 300 2.87 5.61 -2.95
N ASP A 301 2.26 6.54 -3.65
CA ASP A 301 2.63 7.01 -4.98
C ASP A 301 3.19 8.43 -4.88
N GLY A 302 4.25 8.73 -5.63
CA GLY A 302 4.94 10.02 -5.62
C GLY A 302 4.20 11.13 -6.38
N ALA A 303 2.87 11.06 -6.43
CA ALA A 303 2.04 12.01 -7.15
C ALA A 303 1.39 13.02 -6.19
N PRO A 304 1.11 14.25 -6.62
CA PRO A 304 0.42 15.24 -5.81
C PRO A 304 -0.98 14.76 -5.39
N HIS A 305 -1.37 15.09 -4.16
CA HIS A 305 -2.68 14.76 -3.59
C HIS A 305 -3.44 16.01 -3.16
N LYS A 306 -4.76 15.92 -3.11
CA LYS A 306 -5.65 16.92 -2.53
C LYS A 306 -6.39 16.33 -1.35
N VAL A 307 -6.24 16.95 -0.19
CA VAL A 307 -7.03 16.71 1.00
C VAL A 307 -8.16 17.74 1.03
N GLU A 308 -9.39 17.26 1.01
CA GLU A 308 -10.60 18.07 1.13
C GLU A 308 -11.34 17.66 2.40
N VAL A 309 -11.74 18.65 3.19
CA VAL A 309 -12.59 18.44 4.35
C VAL A 309 -13.83 19.29 4.17
N GLU A 310 -14.99 18.64 4.11
CA GLU A 310 -16.29 19.30 4.11
C GLU A 310 -16.91 19.21 5.50
N VAL A 311 -17.46 20.31 5.97
CA VAL A 311 -18.24 20.38 7.21
C VAL A 311 -19.72 20.51 6.90
N ALA A 312 -20.54 19.70 7.56
CA ALA A 312 -22.00 19.68 7.41
C ALA A 312 -22.68 19.64 8.79
N PRO A 313 -23.91 20.17 8.95
CA PRO A 313 -24.63 20.05 10.21
C PRO A 313 -25.01 18.60 10.49
N GLN A 314 -24.95 18.18 11.76
CA GLN A 314 -25.54 16.90 12.15
C GLN A 314 -27.06 16.92 11.89
N PRO A 315 -27.69 15.77 11.58
CA PRO A 315 -29.13 15.70 11.30
C PRO A 315 -30.00 16.33 12.41
N ASN A 316 -29.60 16.12 13.66
CA ASN A 316 -30.31 16.59 14.86
C ASN A 316 -29.74 17.89 15.45
N ALA A 317 -28.81 18.57 14.76
CA ALA A 317 -28.27 19.84 15.22
C ALA A 317 -29.32 20.96 15.20
N ILE A 318 -29.32 21.80 16.24
CA ILE A 318 -30.15 23.03 16.30
C ILE A 318 -29.67 24.02 15.24
N ARG A 319 -28.35 24.20 15.11
CA ARG A 319 -27.74 25.00 14.06
C ARG A 319 -27.94 24.32 12.72
N LYS A 320 -28.48 25.05 11.74
CA LYS A 320 -28.55 24.63 10.34
C LYS A 320 -27.66 25.56 9.51
N PHE A 321 -26.88 24.98 8.62
CA PHE A 321 -26.02 25.70 7.69
C PHE A 321 -25.80 24.86 6.43
N HIS A 322 -25.47 25.51 5.32
CA HIS A 322 -25.10 24.82 4.09
C HIS A 322 -23.68 24.25 4.22
N PRO A 323 -23.44 22.99 3.81
CA PRO A 323 -22.11 22.41 3.83
C PRO A 323 -21.10 23.27 3.08
N PHE A 324 -19.90 23.40 3.63
CA PHE A 324 -18.79 24.10 2.99
C PHE A 324 -17.50 23.35 3.23
N ARG A 325 -16.47 23.63 2.42
CA ARG A 325 -15.25 22.83 2.39
C ARG A 325 -13.99 23.67 2.42
N VAL A 326 -12.97 23.08 3.02
CA VAL A 326 -11.58 23.51 2.96
C VAL A 326 -10.80 22.49 2.12
N LYS A 327 -9.83 22.95 1.34
CA LYS A 327 -8.97 22.07 0.53
C LYS A 327 -7.52 22.45 0.71
N ARG A 328 -6.64 21.46 0.65
CA ARG A 328 -5.19 21.63 0.62
C ARG A 328 -4.59 20.62 -0.34
N GLU A 329 -3.65 21.08 -1.14
CA GLU A 329 -2.82 20.20 -1.97
C GLU A 329 -1.57 19.83 -1.18
N ILE A 330 -1.15 18.58 -1.32
CA ILE A 330 0.00 17.97 -0.66
C ILE A 330 0.88 17.44 -1.78
N GLU A 331 2.03 18.07 -1.95
CA GLU A 331 3.08 17.57 -2.83
C GLU A 331 3.70 16.33 -2.19
N VAL A 332 3.88 15.27 -2.98
CA VAL A 332 4.43 14.00 -2.49
C VAL A 332 5.73 13.71 -3.25
N GLU A 333 6.84 13.71 -2.54
CA GLU A 333 8.13 13.35 -3.11
C GLU A 333 8.19 11.83 -3.35
N GLY A 334 8.35 11.44 -4.61
CA GLY A 334 8.57 10.06 -5.02
C GLY A 334 9.92 9.53 -4.52
N VAL A 335 9.92 8.30 -4.00
CA VAL A 335 11.14 7.62 -3.56
C VAL A 335 11.35 6.39 -4.41
N ALA A 336 12.54 6.27 -4.97
CA ALA A 336 12.87 5.16 -5.86
C ALA A 336 13.04 3.84 -5.08
N PRO A 337 12.77 2.66 -5.67
CA PRO A 337 12.91 1.39 -4.96
C PRO A 337 14.33 1.18 -4.41
N PRO A 338 14.51 0.61 -3.20
CA PRO A 338 15.81 0.39 -2.60
C PRO A 338 16.76 -0.41 -3.50
N LEU A 339 18.06 -0.09 -3.47
CA LEU A 339 19.07 -0.77 -4.30
C LEU A 339 19.09 -2.29 -4.09
N SER A 340 18.89 -2.75 -2.85
CA SER A 340 18.82 -4.18 -2.52
C SER A 340 17.70 -4.90 -3.28
N VAL A 341 16.52 -4.30 -3.38
CA VAL A 341 15.38 -4.86 -4.12
C VAL A 341 15.70 -4.98 -5.61
N ARG A 342 16.34 -3.95 -6.18
CA ARG A 342 16.77 -3.96 -7.59
C ARG A 342 17.80 -5.05 -7.85
N LEU A 343 18.80 -5.18 -6.97
CA LEU A 343 19.85 -6.21 -7.07
C LEU A 343 19.29 -7.63 -6.92
N THR A 344 18.37 -7.85 -5.98
CA THR A 344 17.70 -9.16 -5.82
C THR A 344 16.90 -9.53 -7.07
N THR A 345 16.13 -8.59 -7.62
CA THR A 345 15.36 -8.81 -8.85
C THR A 345 16.27 -9.14 -10.03
N LEU A 346 17.36 -8.38 -10.19
CA LEU A 346 18.38 -8.64 -11.20
C LEU A 346 19.00 -10.03 -11.05
N ALA A 347 19.38 -10.41 -9.82
CA ALA A 347 19.97 -11.72 -9.53
C ALA A 347 19.00 -12.87 -9.85
N LEU A 348 17.70 -12.71 -9.53
CA LEU A 348 16.67 -13.70 -9.85
C LEU A 348 16.52 -13.89 -11.37
N PHE A 349 16.40 -12.80 -12.13
CA PHE A 349 16.28 -12.87 -13.58
C PHE A 349 17.54 -13.40 -14.26
N ALA A 350 18.74 -12.97 -13.81
CA ALA A 350 20.00 -13.51 -14.30
C ALA A 350 20.14 -15.01 -13.97
N GLY A 351 19.71 -15.43 -12.78
CA GLY A 351 19.68 -16.84 -12.36
C GLY A 351 18.85 -17.71 -13.30
N ILE A 352 17.65 -17.26 -13.70
CA ILE A 352 16.80 -17.98 -14.65
C ILE A 352 17.50 -18.19 -16.00
N ILE A 353 18.15 -17.14 -16.53
CA ILE A 353 18.91 -17.22 -17.78
C ILE A 353 20.10 -18.19 -17.63
N ALA A 354 20.85 -18.08 -16.53
CA ALA A 354 22.01 -18.92 -16.26
C ALA A 354 21.65 -20.41 -16.17
N ILE A 355 20.54 -20.74 -15.50
CA ILE A 355 20.02 -22.12 -15.44
C ILE A 355 19.69 -22.62 -16.86
N GLY A 356 18.98 -21.82 -17.66
CA GLY A 356 18.69 -22.15 -19.06
C GLY A 356 19.98 -22.42 -19.85
N LEU A 357 20.97 -21.54 -19.71
CA LEU A 357 22.26 -21.64 -20.39
C LEU A 357 23.04 -22.91 -20.03
N VAL A 358 23.12 -23.25 -18.74
CA VAL A 358 23.79 -24.50 -18.29
C VAL A 358 23.10 -25.74 -18.86
N ILE A 359 21.76 -25.76 -18.87
CA ILE A 359 20.99 -26.86 -19.45
C ILE A 359 21.24 -26.95 -20.97
N GLY A 360 21.21 -25.83 -21.68
CA GLY A 360 21.46 -25.77 -23.12
C GLY A 360 22.86 -26.28 -23.50
N LEU A 361 23.88 -25.85 -22.78
CA LEU A 361 25.27 -26.33 -22.93
C LEU A 361 25.36 -27.85 -22.71
N GLY A 362 24.80 -28.34 -21.60
CA GLY A 362 24.85 -29.75 -21.22
C GLY A 362 24.14 -30.66 -22.23
N GLN A 363 22.98 -30.25 -22.74
CA GLN A 363 22.27 -31.04 -23.76
C GLN A 363 23.06 -31.12 -25.07
N LYS A 364 23.67 -30.01 -25.50
CA LYS A 364 24.47 -29.98 -26.73
C LYS A 364 25.72 -30.85 -26.64
N HIS A 365 26.42 -30.83 -25.49
CA HIS A 365 27.55 -31.72 -25.24
C HIS A 365 27.15 -33.20 -25.31
N ARG A 366 26.03 -33.58 -24.69
CA ARG A 366 25.49 -34.95 -24.74
C ARG A 366 25.13 -35.37 -26.17
N TRP A 367 24.57 -34.47 -26.97
CA TRP A 367 24.27 -34.76 -28.39
C TRP A 367 25.52 -34.93 -29.24
N GLY A 368 26.58 -34.14 -29.01
CA GLY A 368 27.87 -34.33 -29.68
C GLY A 368 28.47 -35.71 -29.42
N LEU A 369 28.49 -36.15 -28.15
CA LEU A 369 28.99 -37.46 -27.76
C LEU A 369 28.22 -38.63 -28.41
N ARG A 370 26.88 -38.56 -28.44
CA ARG A 370 26.05 -39.60 -29.08
C ARG A 370 26.29 -39.71 -30.58
N ARG A 371 26.56 -38.60 -31.28
CA ARG A 371 26.81 -38.61 -32.72
C ARG A 371 28.12 -39.35 -33.04
N MET A 372 29.16 -39.12 -32.24
CA MET A 372 30.45 -39.80 -32.37
C MET A 372 30.36 -41.32 -32.13
N ASP A 373 29.53 -41.78 -31.20
CA ASP A 373 29.29 -43.21 -30.99
C ASP A 373 28.53 -43.88 -32.15
N THR A 374 27.70 -43.10 -32.87
CA THR A 374 26.95 -43.61 -34.02
C THR A 374 27.86 -43.73 -35.24
N ASP A 375 28.74 -42.76 -35.47
CA ASP A 375 29.70 -42.76 -36.58
C ASP A 375 30.84 -43.79 -36.40
N ARG A 376 31.12 -44.28 -35.17
CA ARG A 376 32.07 -45.37 -34.91
C ARG A 376 31.50 -46.78 -35.11
N ARG A 377 30.17 -46.91 -35.24
CA ARG A 377 29.48 -48.21 -35.41
C ARG A 377 29.09 -48.51 -36.86
N LEU A 378 29.33 -47.57 -37.77
CA LEU A 378 29.29 -47.73 -39.22
C LEU A 378 30.71 -47.88 -39.73
#